data_AF-A0A7H1PUL7-F1
#
_entry.id   AF-A0A7H1PUL7-F1
#
_cell.length_a   1.000
_cell.length_b   1.000
_cell.length_c   1.000
_cell.angle_alpha   90.00
_cell.angle_beta   90.00
_cell.angle_gamma   90.00
#
_symmetry.space_group_name_H-M   'P 1'
#
loop_
_entity.id
_entity.type
_entity.pdbx_description
1 polymer ?
#
loop_
_entity_poly.entity_id
_entity_poly.type
_entity_poly.pdbx_seq_one_letter_code
_entity_poly.pdbx_strand_id
1 'polypeptide(L)'
;MTELRHGDDPEPPEPFPAGSLYVPVRPGPSGCAVRLFRTPLGERTAVGFTSVRRLTVTLGSGHAYIRLAEAELRTLTAPLGITVLTVDPQFTAPAPAPVSPSAPAAARAPRTARIA
;
A
#
# COMPACT_ATOMS: atom_id res chain seq x y z
N MET A 1 11.46 -0.36 -50.26
CA MET A 1 10.87 -1.37 -49.36
C MET A 1 11.86 -1.54 -48.23
N THR A 2 11.72 -0.76 -47.15
CA THR A 2 12.78 -0.60 -46.15
C THR A 2 12.68 -1.70 -45.10
N GLU A 3 13.72 -2.54 -45.05
CA GLU A 3 13.83 -3.68 -44.14
C GLU A 3 14.14 -3.21 -42.71
N LEU A 4 13.41 -3.80 -41.76
CA LEU A 4 13.58 -3.62 -40.32
C LEU A 4 14.92 -4.22 -39.86
N ARG A 5 15.86 -3.38 -39.42
CA ARG A 5 17.04 -3.84 -38.67
C ARG A 5 17.34 -2.88 -37.52
N HIS A 6 16.66 -3.08 -36.40
CA HIS A 6 17.16 -2.60 -35.11
C HIS A 6 17.99 -3.73 -34.51
N GLY A 7 19.31 -3.58 -34.64
CA GLY A 7 20.31 -4.40 -33.96
C GLY A 7 20.73 -3.73 -32.64
N ASP A 8 21.16 -4.61 -31.75
CA ASP A 8 21.93 -4.38 -30.52
C ASP A 8 21.17 -3.92 -29.26
N ASP A 9 20.82 -4.95 -28.49
CA ASP A 9 20.59 -4.93 -27.05
C ASP A 9 21.82 -4.42 -26.30
N PRO A 10 21.62 -3.57 -25.30
CA PRO A 10 22.19 -3.91 -24.01
C PRO A 10 21.09 -4.05 -22.97
N GLU A 11 20.89 -5.25 -22.42
CA GLU A 11 20.38 -5.41 -21.08
C GLU A 11 21.40 -4.77 -20.12
N PRO A 12 21.04 -3.75 -19.32
CA PRO A 12 21.43 -3.77 -17.94
C PRO A 12 20.37 -4.61 -17.21
N PRO A 13 20.67 -5.84 -16.79
CA PRO A 13 19.95 -6.39 -15.65
C PRO A 13 20.40 -5.53 -14.48
N GLU A 14 19.75 -4.39 -14.26
CA GLU A 14 20.08 -3.54 -13.13
C GLU A 14 19.89 -4.39 -11.88
N PRO A 15 20.95 -4.66 -11.11
CA PRO A 15 20.80 -5.28 -9.81
C PRO A 15 20.30 -4.19 -8.88
N PHE A 16 19.03 -3.78 -8.99
CA PHE A 16 18.46 -2.81 -8.06
C PHE A 16 18.10 -3.52 -6.75
N PRO A 17 18.79 -3.17 -5.65
CA PRO A 17 18.61 -3.84 -4.37
C PRO A 17 17.28 -3.43 -3.75
N ALA A 18 16.67 -4.37 -3.01
CA ALA A 18 15.49 -4.19 -2.15
C ALA A 18 14.13 -4.03 -2.85
N GLY A 19 13.55 -5.17 -3.24
CA GLY A 19 12.09 -5.38 -3.29
C GLY A 19 11.30 -4.52 -4.27
N SER A 20 11.25 -4.90 -5.55
CA SER A 20 10.28 -4.33 -6.49
C SER A 20 8.85 -4.47 -5.95
N LEU A 21 8.08 -3.39 -6.01
CA LEU A 21 6.66 -3.37 -5.67
C LEU A 21 5.81 -3.55 -6.93
N TYR A 22 4.68 -4.24 -6.76
CA TYR A 22 3.62 -4.32 -7.74
C TYR A 22 2.75 -3.07 -7.60
N VAL A 23 2.82 -2.19 -8.59
CA VAL A 23 2.15 -0.88 -8.57
C VAL A 23 0.93 -0.93 -9.49
N PRO A 24 -0.28 -0.61 -8.99
CA PRO A 24 -1.49 -0.60 -9.80
C PRO A 24 -1.46 0.57 -10.79
N VAL A 25 -1.83 0.29 -12.04
CA VAL A 25 -1.88 1.30 -13.11
C VAL A 25 -3.24 1.35 -13.78
N ARG A 26 -3.50 2.43 -14.52
CA ARG A 26 -4.55 2.50 -15.54
C ARG A 26 -3.87 2.54 -16.90
N PRO A 27 -4.08 1.53 -17.76
CA PRO A 27 -3.70 1.65 -19.15
C PRO A 27 -4.56 2.74 -19.80
N GLY A 28 -3.93 3.62 -20.57
CA GLY A 28 -4.57 4.69 -21.33
C GLY A 28 -3.89 4.86 -22.69
N PRO A 29 -4.48 5.69 -23.57
CA PRO A 29 -3.99 5.85 -24.95
C PRO A 29 -2.56 6.40 -25.05
N SER A 30 -2.09 7.10 -24.01
CA SER A 30 -0.74 7.67 -23.93
C SER A 30 0.24 6.86 -23.08
N GLY A 31 -0.16 5.66 -22.61
CA GLY A 31 0.66 4.79 -21.77
C GLY A 31 -0.03 4.38 -20.47
N CYS A 32 0.76 3.92 -19.50
CA CYS A 32 0.26 3.47 -18.20
C CYS A 32 0.40 4.58 -17.15
N ALA A 33 -0.70 4.99 -16.53
CA ALA A 33 -0.70 5.95 -15.42
C ALA A 33 -0.81 5.23 -14.08
N VAL A 34 0.05 5.57 -13.11
CA VAL A 34 -0.03 5.02 -11.75
C VAL A 34 -1.37 5.41 -11.10
N ARG A 35 -2.06 4.44 -10.49
CA ARG A 35 -3.27 4.71 -9.70
C ARG A 35 -2.88 5.27 -8.35
N LEU A 36 -3.35 6.47 -8.07
CA LEU A 36 -3.22 7.12 -6.77
C LEU A 36 -4.45 6.83 -5.92
N PHE A 37 -4.23 6.69 -4.62
CA PHE A 37 -5.28 6.45 -3.63
C PHE A 37 -5.36 7.61 -2.66
N ARG A 38 -6.36 7.55 -1.78
CA ARG A 38 -6.56 8.53 -0.71
C ARG A 38 -6.44 7.85 0.64
N THR A 39 -5.79 8.52 1.59
CA THR A 39 -5.83 8.13 3.00
C THR A 39 -7.22 8.44 3.59
N PRO A 40 -7.59 7.89 4.75
CA PRO A 40 -8.83 8.24 5.44
C PRO A 40 -8.94 9.75 5.76
N LEU A 41 -7.80 10.42 5.89
CA LEU A 41 -7.68 11.87 6.10
C LEU A 41 -7.82 12.67 4.78
N GLY A 42 -7.95 11.99 3.64
CA GLY A 42 -8.17 12.60 2.32
C GLY A 42 -6.90 12.91 1.52
N GLU A 43 -5.72 12.66 2.08
CA GLU A 43 -4.43 12.92 1.44
C GLU A 43 -4.16 11.93 0.30
N ARG A 44 -3.50 12.38 -0.76
CA ARG A 44 -3.13 11.52 -1.89
C ARG A 44 -1.93 10.66 -1.50
N THR A 45 -2.01 9.35 -1.73
CA THR A 45 -0.94 8.39 -1.45
C THR A 45 -0.69 7.49 -2.66
N ALA A 46 0.59 7.19 -2.90
CA ALA A 46 1.00 6.17 -3.85
C ALA A 46 0.92 4.80 -3.15
N VAL A 47 0.46 3.76 -3.87
CA VAL A 47 0.34 2.42 -3.29
C VAL A 47 1.21 1.45 -4.05
N GLY A 48 1.98 0.64 -3.32
CA GLY A 48 2.71 -0.50 -3.86
C GLY A 48 2.37 -1.77 -3.08
N PHE A 49 2.43 -2.92 -3.75
CA PHE A 49 2.21 -4.22 -3.12
C PHE A 49 3.48 -5.06 -3.18
N THR A 50 3.78 -5.83 -2.15
CA THR A 50 4.93 -6.75 -2.17
C THR A 50 4.66 -8.01 -3.00
N SER A 51 3.38 -8.31 -3.29
CA SER A 51 2.98 -9.47 -4.09
C SER A 51 1.72 -9.20 -4.92
N VAL A 52 1.63 -9.84 -6.09
CA VAL A 52 0.43 -9.81 -6.95
C VAL A 52 -0.78 -10.33 -6.17
N ARG A 53 -0.61 -11.35 -5.33
CA ARG A 53 -1.69 -11.90 -4.50
C ARG A 53 -2.29 -10.82 -3.58
N ARG A 54 -1.47 -10.02 -2.90
CA ARG A 54 -1.96 -8.91 -2.06
C ARG A 54 -2.67 -7.86 -2.92
N LEU A 55 -2.11 -7.51 -4.07
CA LEU A 55 -2.76 -6.60 -5.02
C LEU A 55 -4.16 -7.10 -5.44
N THR A 56 -4.25 -8.37 -5.84
CA THR A 56 -5.51 -8.99 -6.30
C THR A 56 -6.55 -9.11 -5.18
N VAL A 57 -6.13 -9.44 -3.96
CA VAL A 57 -7.03 -9.49 -2.79
C VAL A 57 -7.55 -8.10 -2.44
N THR A 58 -6.70 -7.08 -2.55
CA THR A 58 -7.02 -5.71 -2.12
C THR A 58 -7.78 -4.91 -3.18
N LEU A 59 -7.45 -5.07 -4.47
CA LEU A 59 -8.06 -4.32 -5.58
C LEU A 59 -8.99 -5.15 -6.45
N GLY A 60 -8.87 -6.48 -6.43
CA GLY A 60 -9.55 -7.38 -7.37
C GLY A 60 -8.66 -7.81 -8.54
N SER A 61 -9.05 -8.90 -9.20
CA SER A 61 -8.27 -9.56 -10.26
C SER A 61 -8.23 -8.82 -11.61
N GLY A 62 -9.06 -7.79 -11.79
CA GLY A 62 -9.14 -7.02 -13.03
C GLY A 62 -8.18 -5.83 -13.14
N HIS A 63 -7.26 -5.65 -12.18
CA HIS A 63 -6.40 -4.48 -12.12
C HIS A 63 -5.05 -4.73 -12.79
N ALA A 64 -4.74 -3.94 -13.82
CA ALA A 64 -3.42 -3.89 -14.43
C ALA A 64 -2.37 -3.38 -13.43
N TYR A 65 -1.18 -3.96 -13.46
CA TYR A 65 -0.06 -3.61 -12.60
C TYR A 65 1.27 -3.64 -13.35
N ILE A 66 2.24 -2.89 -12.84
CA ILE A 66 3.64 -2.93 -13.29
C ILE A 66 4.55 -3.24 -12.09
N ARG A 67 5.78 -3.68 -12.36
CA ARG A 67 6.82 -3.83 -11.32
C ARG A 67 7.68 -2.58 -11.31
N LEU A 68 7.77 -1.93 -10.17
CA LEU A 68 8.55 -0.71 -10.00
C LEU A 68 9.24 -0.72 -8.64
N ALA A 69 10.46 -0.19 -8.56
CA ALA A 69 11.12 0.02 -7.27
C ALA A 69 10.38 1.10 -6.46
N GLU A 70 10.45 1.04 -5.13
CA GLU A 70 9.86 2.08 -4.28
C GLU A 70 10.43 3.46 -4.59
N ALA A 71 11.75 3.55 -4.79
CA ALA A 71 12.44 4.79 -5.12
C ALA A 71 11.93 5.40 -6.43
N GLU A 72 11.78 4.58 -7.46
CA GLU A 72 11.22 4.99 -8.75
C GLU A 72 9.77 5.47 -8.62
N LEU A 73 8.95 4.74 -7.86
CA LEU A 73 7.57 5.15 -7.59
C LEU A 73 7.54 6.53 -6.91
N ARG A 74 8.39 6.74 -5.91
CA ARG A 74 8.50 8.03 -5.21
C ARG A 74 8.94 9.16 -6.15
N THR A 75 9.91 8.92 -7.03
CA THR A 75 10.36 9.88 -8.04
C THR A 75 9.23 10.25 -8.99
N LEU A 76 8.44 9.27 -9.46
CA LEU A 76 7.30 9.51 -10.35
C LEU A 76 6.17 10.30 -9.68
N THR A 77 5.94 10.10 -8.38
CA THR A 77 4.84 10.76 -7.66
C THR A 77 5.23 12.07 -6.98
N ALA A 78 6.53 12.34 -6.79
CA ALA A 78 7.01 13.58 -6.18
C ALA A 78 6.56 14.86 -6.92
N PRO A 79 6.62 14.96 -8.27
CA PRO A 79 6.10 16.12 -9.01
C PRO A 79 4.59 16.35 -8.85
N LEU A 80 3.85 15.31 -8.45
CA LEU A 80 2.41 15.38 -8.20
C LEU A 80 2.09 15.83 -6.75
N GLY A 81 3.11 16.16 -5.95
CA GLY A 81 2.98 16.56 -4.56
C GLY A 81 2.72 15.39 -3.61
N ILE A 82 3.01 14.16 -4.02
CA ILE A 82 2.72 12.95 -3.25
C ILE A 82 4.02 12.46 -2.61
N THR A 83 4.10 12.67 -1.30
CA THR A 83 5.25 12.30 -0.48
C THR A 83 5.03 11.00 0.29
N VAL A 84 3.76 10.56 0.41
CA VAL A 84 3.37 9.35 1.13
C VAL A 84 3.26 8.18 0.16
N LEU A 85 3.98 7.11 0.48
CA LEU A 85 3.92 5.83 -0.20
C LEU A 85 3.48 4.76 0.81
N THR A 86 2.45 4.01 0.47
CA THR A 86 1.87 2.97 1.30
C THR A 86 2.13 1.60 0.69
N VAL A 87 2.84 0.75 1.42
CA VAL A 87 3.12 -0.63 1.02
C VAL A 87 2.08 -1.58 1.62
N ASP A 88 1.48 -2.42 0.79
CA ASP A 88 0.45 -3.40 1.15
C ASP A 88 -0.71 -2.84 2.01
N PRO A 89 -1.44 -1.82 1.53
CA PRO A 89 -2.58 -1.30 2.25
C PRO A 89 -3.67 -2.36 2.40
N GLN A 90 -4.30 -2.36 3.57
CA GLN A 90 -5.57 -3.05 3.81
C GLN A 90 -6.69 -2.04 3.57
N PHE A 91 -7.39 -2.14 2.43
CA PHE A 91 -8.60 -1.32 2.17
C PHE A 91 -9.84 -1.85 2.92
N THR A 92 -9.72 -3.00 3.56
CA THR A 92 -10.70 -3.53 4.53
C THR A 92 -10.33 -3.07 5.92
N ALA A 93 -11.33 -2.68 6.71
CA ALA A 93 -11.13 -2.41 8.14
C ALA A 93 -10.44 -3.60 8.81
N PRO A 94 -9.37 -3.39 9.59
CA PRO A 94 -8.79 -4.46 10.40
C PRO A 94 -9.88 -5.12 11.23
N ALA A 95 -9.81 -6.45 11.42
CA ALA A 95 -10.74 -7.13 12.31
C ALA A 95 -10.73 -6.43 13.68
N PRO A 96 -11.90 -6.14 14.29
CA PRO A 96 -11.94 -5.47 15.58
C PRO A 96 -11.12 -6.27 16.59
N ALA A 97 -10.20 -5.59 17.27
CA ALA A 97 -9.43 -6.22 18.34
C ALA A 97 -10.39 -6.70 19.43
N PRO A 98 -10.19 -7.90 20.01
CA PRO A 98 -11.00 -8.35 21.13
C PRO A 98 -10.85 -7.35 22.28
N VAL A 99 -11.96 -6.68 22.62
CA VAL A 99 -12.04 -5.85 23.80
C VAL A 99 -11.98 -6.77 25.00
N SER A 100 -10.87 -6.78 25.73
CA SER A 100 -10.83 -7.41 27.05
C SER A 100 -11.90 -6.73 27.91
N PRO A 101 -12.88 -7.44 28.46
CA PRO A 101 -13.83 -6.83 29.38
C PRO A 101 -13.00 -6.26 30.54
N SER A 102 -13.04 -4.93 30.69
CA SER A 102 -12.47 -4.26 31.85
C SER A 102 -13.12 -4.90 33.07
N ALA A 103 -12.30 -5.53 33.92
CA ALA A 103 -12.79 -6.17 35.13
C ALA A 103 -13.65 -5.15 35.90
N PRO A 104 -14.82 -5.55 36.43
CA PRO A 104 -15.63 -4.65 37.23
C PRO A 104 -14.76 -4.12 38.36
N ALA A 105 -14.63 -2.79 38.43
CA ALA A 105 -13.91 -2.12 39.52
C ALA A 105 -14.47 -2.65 40.84
N ALA A 106 -13.62 -3.36 41.59
CA ALA A 106 -14.01 -3.98 42.84
C ALA A 106 -14.72 -2.94 43.71
N ALA A 107 -16.01 -3.18 43.95
CA ALA A 107 -16.83 -2.36 44.81
C ALA A 107 -16.12 -2.24 46.15
N ARG A 108 -15.71 -1.01 46.51
CA ARG A 108 -15.02 -0.73 47.76
C ARG A 108 -15.96 -1.09 48.90
N ALA A 109 -15.63 -2.15 49.64
CA ALA A 109 -16.44 -2.63 50.75
C ALA A 109 -16.66 -1.52 51.79
N PRO A 110 -17.86 -1.42 52.40
CA PRO A 110 -18.11 -0.46 53.46
C PRO A 110 -17.26 -0.82 54.69
N ARG A 111 -16.49 0.15 55.20
CA ARG A 111 -15.83 0.04 56.50
C ARG A 111 -16.91 0.08 57.57
N THR A 112 -17.28 -1.08 58.11
CA THR A 112 -18.07 -1.16 59.33
C THR A 112 -17.21 -0.65 60.50
N ALA A 113 -17.48 0.58 60.94
CA ALA A 113 -16.98 1.07 62.21
C ALA A 113 -17.74 0.35 63.34
N ARG A 114 -17.04 -0.50 64.07
CA ARG A 114 -17.50 -1.05 65.35
C ARG A 114 -17.15 -0.04 66.43
N ILE A 115 -18.15 0.53 67.09
CA ILE A 115 -17.96 1.32 68.31
C ILE A 115 -18.84 0.69 69.39
N ALA A 116 -18.22 0.53 70.55
CA ALA A 116 -18.67 -0.18 71.75
C ALA A 116 -19.81 0.51 72.49
#